data_AF-A0A9J6FXD2-F1
#
_entry.id   AF-A0A9J6FXD2-F1
#
_cell.length_a   1.000
_cell.length_b   1.000
_cell.length_c   1.000
_cell.angle_alpha   90.00
_cell.angle_beta   90.00
_cell.angle_gamma   90.00
#
_symmetry.space_group_name_H-M   'P 1'
#
loop_
_entity.id
_entity.type
_entity.pdbx_description
1 polymer ?
#
loop_
_entity_poly.entity_id
_entity_poly.type
_entity_poly.pdbx_seq_one_letter_code
_entity_poly.pdbx_strand_id
1 'polypeptide(L)' 'MRVKLATQIFSRSVADGLEFYSARGTDGLQNVKGTVRFTKKFNDLFGALNRYHPKEGITNGRVLASFPH' A
#
# COMPACT_ATOMS: atom_id res chain seq x y z
N MET A 1 -16.66 -13.78 -0.04
CA MET A 1 -15.37 -13.16 -0.44
C MET A 1 -14.62 -12.69 0.80
N ARG A 2 -13.29 -12.86 0.87
CA ARG A 2 -12.46 -12.48 2.04
C ARG A 2 -11.64 -11.21 1.76
N VAL A 3 -12.23 -10.04 2.02
CA VAL A 3 -11.61 -8.73 1.76
C VAL A 3 -10.27 -8.57 2.49
N LYS A 4 -10.16 -9.11 3.72
CA LYS A 4 -8.94 -9.10 4.54
C LYS A 4 -7.70 -9.63 3.79
N LEU A 5 -7.85 -10.70 3.01
CA LEU A 5 -6.73 -11.28 2.26
C LEU A 5 -6.25 -10.34 1.14
N ALA A 6 -7.19 -9.70 0.44
CA ALA A 6 -6.85 -8.74 -0.61
C ALA A 6 -6.14 -7.52 -0.02
N THR A 7 -6.59 -7.00 1.13
CA THR A 7 -5.93 -5.87 1.81
C THR A 7 -4.51 -6.20 2.25
N GLN A 8 -4.26 -7.44 2.68
CA GLN A 8 -2.92 -7.90 3.05
C GLN A 8 -1.98 -7.98 1.84
N ILE A 9 -2.43 -8.56 0.73
CA ILE A 9 -1.63 -8.68 -0.51
C ILE A 9 -1.32 -7.29 -1.07
N PHE A 10 -2.29 -6.37 -1.07
CA PHE A 10 -2.09 -5.03 -1.60
C PHE A 10 -1.65 -4.00 -0.55
N SER A 11 -0.89 -4.43 0.45
CA SER A 11 -0.39 -3.55 1.51
C SER A 11 0.90 -2.84 1.14
N ARG A 12 1.19 -1.73 1.83
CA ARG A 12 2.44 -0.98 1.69
C ARG A 12 3.69 -1.87 1.91
N SER A 13 3.66 -2.72 2.92
CA SER A 13 4.79 -3.60 3.28
C SER A 13 5.11 -4.63 2.19
N VAL A 14 4.10 -5.15 1.48
CA VAL A 14 4.32 -6.05 0.34
C VAL A 14 5.01 -5.30 -0.81
N ALA A 15 4.61 -4.07 -1.09
CA ALA A 15 5.27 -3.26 -2.12
C ALA A 15 6.74 -2.98 -1.79
N ASP A 16 7.03 -2.63 -0.53
CA ASP A 16 8.39 -2.37 -0.08
C ASP A 16 9.24 -3.66 -0.04
N GLY A 17 8.64 -4.80 0.31
CA GLY A 17 9.30 -6.11 0.22
C GLY A 17 9.65 -6.51 -1.21
N LEU A 18 8.74 -6.32 -2.16
CA LEU A 18 9.01 -6.56 -3.59
C LEU A 18 10.17 -5.70 -4.10
N GLU A 19 10.19 -4.42 -3.73
CA GLU A 19 11.27 -3.49 -4.08
C GLU A 19 12.62 -3.93 -3.47
N PHE A 20 12.61 -4.33 -2.20
CA PHE A 20 13.78 -4.80 -1.47
C PHE A 20 14.41 -6.07 -2.06
N TYR A 21 13.61 -7.08 -2.41
CA TYR A 21 14.11 -8.33 -2.98
C TYR A 21 14.49 -8.18 -4.46
N SER A 22 13.73 -7.39 -5.23
CA SER A 22 14.11 -7.07 -6.61
C SER A 22 15.47 -6.37 -6.70
N ALA A 23 15.75 -5.43 -5.79
CA ALA A 23 17.04 -4.74 -5.71
C ALA A 23 18.23 -5.68 -5.39
N ARG A 24 17.98 -6.88 -4.86
CA ARG A 24 19.00 -7.90 -4.58
C ARG A 24 19.18 -8.92 -5.72
N GLY A 25 18.48 -8.74 -6.83
CA GLY A 25 18.55 -9.65 -7.96
C GLY A 25 17.87 -11.00 -7.70
N THR A 26 16.85 -11.04 -6.84
CA THR A 26 16.07 -12.26 -6.62
C THR A 26 15.42 -12.74 -7.92
N ASP A 27 15.63 -14.01 -8.25
CA ASP A 27 15.05 -14.63 -9.43
C ASP A 27 13.53 -14.53 -9.44
N GLY A 28 12.98 -14.11 -10.58
CA GLY A 28 11.54 -13.92 -10.78
C GLY A 28 11.04 -12.52 -10.41
N LEU A 29 11.88 -11.64 -9.85
CA LEU A 29 11.50 -10.27 -9.45
C LEU A 29 12.16 -9.17 -10.31
N GLN A 30 12.51 -9.46 -11.56
CA GLN A 30 13.24 -8.52 -12.42
C GLN A 30 12.37 -7.35 -12.93
N ASN A 31 11.04 -7.48 -12.93
CA ASN A 31 10.12 -6.47 -13.46
C ASN A 31 8.99 -6.08 -12.50
N VAL A 32 9.30 -5.90 -11.21
CA VAL A 32 8.28 -5.62 -10.19
C VAL A 32 7.85 -4.16 -10.11
N LYS A 33 8.52 -3.22 -10.81
CA LYS A 33 8.25 -1.77 -10.68
C LYS A 33 6.78 -1.41 -10.91
N GLY A 34 6.15 -2.03 -11.92
CA GLY A 34 4.72 -1.85 -12.20
C GLY A 34 3.84 -2.31 -11.04
N THR A 35 4.10 -3.52 -10.53
CA THR A 35 3.40 -4.12 -9.40
C THR A 35 3.57 -3.30 -8.12
N VAL A 36 4.79 -2.86 -7.80
CA VAL A 36 5.08 -2.00 -6.63
C VAL A 36 4.28 -0.70 -6.71
N ARG A 37 4.29 -0.04 -7.87
CA ARG A 37 3.54 1.21 -8.08
C ARG A 37 2.04 1.00 -7.97
N PHE A 38 1.51 -0.08 -8.53
CA PHE A 38 0.11 -0.45 -8.43
C PHE A 38 -0.29 -0.70 -6.98
N THR A 39 0.46 -1.54 -6.26
CA THR A 39 0.19 -1.89 -4.86
C THR A 39 0.21 -0.67 -3.95
N LYS A 40 1.19 0.24 -4.10
CA LYS A 40 1.24 1.50 -3.34
C LYS A 40 -0.01 2.35 -3.60
N LYS A 41 -0.40 2.54 -4.87
CA LYS A 41 -1.62 3.30 -5.23
C LYS A 41 -2.90 2.66 -4.71
N PHE A 42 -3.01 1.34 -4.80
CA PHE A 42 -4.20 0.62 -4.34
C PHE A 42 -4.35 0.73 -2.81
N ASN A 43 -3.25 0.55 -2.06
CA ASN A 43 -3.24 0.73 -0.62
C ASN A 43 -3.75 2.13 -0.22
N ASP A 44 -3.22 3.17 -0.88
CA ASP A 44 -3.56 4.56 -0.58
C ASP A 44 -5.02 4.87 -0.96
N LEU A 45 -5.50 4.35 -2.09
CA LEU A 45 -6.90 4.43 -2.51
C LEU A 45 -7.84 3.73 -1.51
N PHE A 46 -7.52 2.49 -1.15
CA PHE A 46 -8.32 1.71 -0.22
C PHE A 46 -8.37 2.40 1.16
N GLY A 47 -7.25 2.93 1.65
CA GLY A 47 -7.20 3.72 2.87
C GLY A 47 -7.95 5.06 2.78
N ALA A 48 -8.00 5.69 1.60
CA ALA A 48 -8.80 6.89 1.39
C ALA A 48 -10.31 6.59 1.39
N LEU A 49 -10.74 5.49 0.75
CA LEU A 49 -12.15 5.08 0.70
C LEU A 49 -12.64 4.50 2.03
N ASN A 50 -11.77 3.84 2.79
CA ASN A 50 -12.10 3.18 4.05
C ASN A 50 -11.85 4.06 5.29
N ARG A 51 -11.60 5.36 5.10
CA ARG A 51 -11.42 6.31 6.22
C ARG A 51 -12.76 6.56 6.92
N TYR A 52 -12.80 6.38 8.24
CA TYR A 52 -14.03 6.44 9.04
C TYR A 52 -14.62 7.86 9.15
N HIS A 53 -13.76 8.89 9.06
CA HIS A 53 -14.16 10.29 9.01
C HIS A 53 -13.71 10.94 7.69
N PRO A 54 -14.64 11.47 6.86
CA PRO A 54 -14.29 12.09 5.58
C PRO A 54 -13.33 13.29 5.69
N LYS A 55 -13.23 13.92 6.88
CA LYS A 55 -12.33 15.05 7.15
C LYS A 55 -10.85 14.66 7.35
N GLU A 56 -10.54 13.39 7.62
CA GLU A 56 -9.15 12.94 7.76
C GLU A 56 -8.44 12.78 6.40
N GLY A 57 -9.19 12.79 5.30
CA GLY A 57 -8.71 12.75 3.91
C GLY A 57 -8.09 14.04 3.41
N ILE A 58 -8.62 15.17 3.89
CA ILE A 58 -8.33 16.52 3.39
C ILE A 58 -7.95 17.38 4.59
N THR A 59 -6.71 17.26 5.03
CA THR A 59 -6.12 18.27 5.91
C THR A 59 -5.05 18.99 5.10
N ASN A 60 -5.23 20.30 4.91
CA ASN A 60 -4.24 21.16 4.26
C ASN A 60 -2.86 20.94 4.89
N GLY A 61 -1.99 20.17 4.24
CA GLY A 61 -0.54 20.19 4.47
C GLY A 61 0.08 19.24 5.50
N ARG A 62 -0.62 18.31 6.15
CA ARG A 62 0.05 17.29 7.01
C ARG A 62 -0.57 15.90 6.91
N VAL A 63 0.22 14.93 6.47
CA VAL A 63 -0.05 13.49 6.56
C VAL A 63 0.13 13.08 8.02
N LEU A 64 -0.96 12.81 8.73
CA LEU A 64 -0.89 12.09 10.00
C LEU A 64 -1.18 10.61 9.73
N ALA A 65 -0.15 9.80 9.93
CA ALA A 65 -0.31 8.37 10.13
C ALA A 65 -0.96 8.16 11.49
N SER A 66 -2.19 7.65 11.51
CA SER A 66 -2.82 7.15 12.73
C SER A 66 -3.63 5.92 12.38
N PHE A 67 -3.01 4.75 12.59
CA PHE A 67 -3.71 3.49 12.82
C PHE A 67 -3.90 3.35 14.33
N PRO A 68 -5.13 3.16 14.86
CA PRO A 68 -5.30 2.79 16.26
C PRO A 68 -5.07 1.28 16.44
N HIS A 69 -4.50 0.92 17.60
CA HIS A 69 -4.37 -0.43 18.12
C HIS A 69 -5.73 -1.04 18.47
#